data_AF-A0A2V8DP91-F1
#
_entry.id   AF-A0A2V8DP91-F1
#
_cell.length_a   1.000
_cell.length_b   1.000
_cell.length_c   1.000
_cell.angle_alpha   90.00
_cell.angle_beta   90.00
_cell.angle_gamma   90.00
#
_symmetry.space_group_name_H-M   'P 1'
#
loop_
_entity.id
_entity.type
_entity.pdbx_description
1 polymer ?
#
loop_
_entity_poly.entity_id
_entity_poly.type
_entity_poly.pdbx_seq_one_letter_code
_entity_poly.pdbx_strand_id
1 'polypeptide(L)'
;MLWVNGVAYSRFTRLTLNGNRRALVAVEQSWDHVRPHFDTGNEYSDISFVDAGYGIHGGFKGHGFAETSIRRSHFVRATMAGVSLGNFNALDIWVWYSTFDHCRVGVSNGGGAGNFHVYNSVFRESTYSDLFMGNTGGFSARGNYSARSKAFFTSVGVTNNPATIDIQHNVVIDPIDSRAIGLGNQGPGLIVDNVIRSGSSATSSVVDWTSAIDADVASIGNTFTVARAITSNGRLMNFGDRLVARSAITAAEPALPGTLPNRKRSIFELPPGPDDGDRIQQAINAAAVQNGSRPVVHIPDGRYSISRTLSVPASDVQLVGDGYGTMLGWTGTGSGPVIRLSGPSKATLRELQIDGAGRAHGLLVENVDQVGSRVYMDQAQLRAAKQTNLFVDGLDNTYVQLEDVGYAYSPEAVAVKVFGGPLSSAGHPTAGRTNIYSGASSGNRVSYEISRGARVLVRDLWYESGAGAGFANVHDRAVFTVDGARISSPVNGSPPAFDIANLIGRVTILTTHIDDRVTIRGNGSRANVLAMGVFAEQKASSYFLNAASPPAHAVLANSRQLATVWGNRSTATKDEGEIDPVFIEDMLNQARRERAGPLSALSAGVTDVRMFRVWVANGLNDVILK
;
A
#
# COMPACT_ATOMS: atom_id res chain seq x y z
N MET A 1 17.86 16.33 15.33
CA MET A 1 19.28 15.88 15.42
C MET A 1 19.80 15.69 14.02
N LEU A 2 19.16 14.84 13.23
CA LEU A 2 19.32 14.78 11.77
C LEU A 2 18.31 15.74 11.12
N TRP A 3 18.76 16.51 10.13
CA TRP A 3 17.89 17.34 9.30
C TRP A 3 18.03 16.90 7.84
N VAL A 4 16.90 16.50 7.26
CA VAL A 4 16.70 16.04 5.90
C VAL A 4 15.87 17.12 5.18
N ASN A 5 16.42 17.74 4.14
CA ASN A 5 15.79 18.85 3.44
C ASN A 5 16.14 18.82 1.95
N GLY A 6 15.12 18.59 1.14
CA GLY A 6 15.23 18.39 -0.30
C GLY A 6 16.01 17.14 -0.67
N VAL A 7 15.69 16.03 -0.02
CA VAL A 7 16.29 14.71 -0.24
C VAL A 7 15.21 13.78 -0.75
N ALA A 8 15.47 13.13 -1.88
CA ALA A 8 14.58 12.15 -2.47
C ALA A 8 15.27 10.78 -2.57
N TYR A 9 14.47 9.71 -2.52
CA TYR A 9 14.90 8.35 -2.79
C TYR A 9 16.14 7.90 -2.01
N SER A 10 16.27 8.33 -0.76
CA SER A 10 17.37 7.97 0.13
C SER A 10 16.95 6.98 1.20
N ARG A 11 17.90 6.18 1.71
CA ARG A 11 17.66 5.26 2.83
C ARG A 11 18.55 5.60 4.03
N PHE A 12 17.92 5.75 5.19
CA PHE A 12 18.57 5.90 6.48
C PHE A 12 18.34 4.63 7.27
N THR A 13 19.40 3.97 7.73
CA THR A 13 19.27 2.67 8.39
C THR A 13 20.30 2.41 9.47
N ARG A 14 19.93 1.60 10.47
CA ARG A 14 20.81 1.10 11.54
C ARG A 14 21.43 2.21 12.39
N LEU A 15 20.68 3.28 12.62
CA LEU A 15 21.08 4.38 13.49
C LEU A 15 20.43 4.23 14.86
N THR A 16 21.09 4.79 15.88
CA THR A 16 20.45 5.09 17.16
C THR A 16 20.50 6.60 17.37
N LEU A 17 19.33 7.23 17.38
CA LEU A 17 19.14 8.66 17.60
C LEU A 17 18.57 8.84 19.01
N ASN A 18 19.47 9.00 19.98
CA ASN A 18 19.10 9.25 21.37
C ASN A 18 19.07 10.76 21.65
N GLY A 19 17.88 11.29 21.90
CA GLY A 19 17.66 12.69 22.23
C GLY A 19 18.07 13.08 23.66
N ASN A 20 18.41 12.11 24.52
CA ASN A 20 18.76 12.30 25.94
C ASN A 20 17.74 13.18 26.71
N ARG A 21 16.46 13.12 26.31
CA ARG A 21 15.36 13.97 26.81
C ARG A 21 15.60 15.47 26.64
N ARG A 22 16.47 15.86 25.72
CA ARG A 22 16.82 17.25 25.40
C ARG A 22 16.45 17.61 23.96
N ALA A 23 16.61 16.69 23.02
CA ALA A 23 16.28 16.93 21.64
C ALA A 23 14.76 16.95 21.43
N LEU A 24 14.24 18.05 20.90
CA LEU A 24 12.83 18.10 20.50
C LEU A 24 12.56 17.19 19.31
N VAL A 25 13.45 17.13 18.33
CA VAL A 25 13.27 16.35 17.09
C VAL A 25 14.50 15.48 16.85
N ALA A 26 14.32 14.16 16.66
CA ALA A 26 15.38 13.28 16.23
C ALA A 26 15.65 13.43 14.72
N VAL A 27 14.64 13.24 13.87
CA VAL A 27 14.71 13.52 12.42
C VAL A 27 13.70 14.59 12.02
N GLU A 28 14.19 15.65 11.41
CA GLU A 28 13.38 16.64 10.69
C GLU A 28 13.44 16.32 9.20
N GLN A 29 12.31 15.97 8.56
CA GLN A 29 12.20 15.87 7.09
C GLN A 29 11.18 16.89 6.59
N SER A 30 11.64 18.10 6.32
CA SER A 30 10.78 19.19 5.89
C SER A 30 11.47 20.03 4.84
N TRP A 31 10.97 19.89 3.61
CA TRP A 31 11.46 20.64 2.46
C TRP A 31 11.10 22.12 2.58
N ASP A 32 12.08 23.00 2.38
CA ASP A 32 11.91 24.45 2.46
C ASP A 32 11.60 25.13 1.12
N HIS A 33 11.35 24.36 0.05
CA HIS A 33 11.18 24.85 -1.33
C HIS A 33 12.42 25.52 -1.94
N VAL A 34 13.56 25.54 -1.24
CA VAL A 34 14.81 26.13 -1.76
C VAL A 34 15.75 25.03 -2.26
N ARG A 35 15.65 23.82 -1.71
CA ARG A 35 16.43 22.66 -2.13
C ARG A 35 15.88 22.02 -3.42
N PRO A 36 16.73 21.38 -4.25
CA PRO A 36 16.36 21.00 -5.62
C PRO A 36 15.39 19.83 -5.73
N HIS A 37 15.22 19.02 -4.68
CA HIS A 37 14.33 17.87 -4.72
C HIS A 37 13.16 18.05 -3.78
N PHE A 38 11.98 17.60 -4.22
CA PHE A 38 10.85 17.40 -3.32
C PHE A 38 11.14 16.22 -2.39
N ASP A 39 10.85 16.36 -1.09
CA ASP A 39 11.12 15.33 -0.08
C ASP A 39 10.21 14.12 -0.26
N THR A 40 10.69 13.10 -0.98
CA THR A 40 9.89 11.92 -1.35
C THR A 40 10.68 10.62 -1.49
N GLY A 41 10.02 9.47 -1.38
CA GLY A 41 10.63 8.16 -1.67
C GLY A 41 11.71 7.72 -0.66
N ASN A 42 11.79 8.40 0.49
CA ASN A 42 12.78 8.12 1.51
C ASN A 42 12.37 6.90 2.36
N GLU A 43 13.37 6.19 2.90
CA GLU A 43 13.16 5.07 3.80
C GLU A 43 13.91 5.29 5.12
N TYR A 44 13.21 5.05 6.24
CA TYR A 44 13.78 4.96 7.58
C TYR A 44 13.61 3.54 8.10
N SER A 45 14.70 2.76 8.16
CA SER A 45 14.59 1.37 8.57
C SER A 45 15.61 0.89 9.58
N ASP A 46 15.18 0.05 10.52
CA ASP A 46 16.05 -0.47 11.58
C ASP A 46 16.70 0.67 12.42
N ILE A 47 15.97 1.77 12.65
CA ILE A 47 16.45 2.92 13.45
C ILE A 47 15.81 2.90 14.84
N SER A 48 16.60 3.21 15.86
CA SER A 48 16.11 3.46 17.23
C SER A 48 16.05 4.96 17.51
N PHE A 49 14.86 5.50 17.71
CA PHE A 49 14.56 6.87 18.13
C PHE A 49 14.23 6.85 19.62
N VAL A 50 15.10 7.41 20.46
CA VAL A 50 15.02 7.23 21.92
C VAL A 50 15.02 8.59 22.61
N ASP A 51 14.09 8.80 23.55
CA ASP A 51 14.09 9.97 24.45
C ASP A 51 14.17 11.33 23.71
N ALA A 52 13.42 11.48 22.61
CA ALA A 52 13.24 12.76 21.91
C ALA A 52 11.78 13.22 22.00
N GLY A 53 11.48 14.47 21.64
CA GLY A 53 10.08 14.91 21.50
C GLY A 53 9.37 14.19 20.37
N TYR A 54 9.93 14.31 19.18
CA TYR A 54 9.52 13.65 17.95
C TYR A 54 10.60 12.69 17.46
N GLY A 55 10.21 11.48 17.08
CA GLY A 55 11.10 10.57 16.36
C GLY A 55 11.34 11.08 14.94
N ILE A 56 10.28 11.16 14.15
CA ILE A 56 10.26 11.78 12.82
C ILE A 56 9.24 12.91 12.82
N HIS A 57 9.70 14.11 12.46
CA HIS A 57 8.91 15.33 12.33
C HIS A 57 8.98 15.75 10.86
N GLY A 58 7.88 15.52 10.12
CA GLY A 58 7.86 15.58 8.67
C GLY A 58 6.89 16.61 8.10
N GLY A 59 7.35 17.44 7.16
CA GLY A 59 6.51 18.36 6.40
C GLY A 59 6.13 19.66 7.13
N PHE A 60 6.78 20.02 8.23
CA PHE A 60 6.45 21.21 9.02
C PHE A 60 6.86 22.55 8.40
N LYS A 61 7.52 22.52 7.25
CA LYS A 61 7.75 23.69 6.39
C LYS A 61 6.67 23.90 5.32
N GLY A 62 5.61 23.09 5.32
CA GLY A 62 4.44 23.30 4.46
C GLY A 62 4.55 22.73 3.04
N HIS A 63 5.61 21.99 2.73
CA HIS A 63 5.84 21.43 1.39
C HIS A 63 5.99 19.90 1.44
N GLY A 64 7.18 19.34 1.22
CA GLY A 64 7.37 17.90 1.06
C GLY A 64 7.51 17.11 2.36
N PHE A 65 6.89 15.94 2.39
CA PHE A 65 7.18 14.77 3.23
C PHE A 65 6.31 13.62 2.71
N ALA A 66 6.63 13.09 1.53
CA ALA A 66 5.75 12.14 0.85
C ALA A 66 6.39 10.77 0.58
N GLU A 67 5.57 9.78 0.23
CA GLU A 67 5.97 8.46 -0.26
C GLU A 67 7.10 7.84 0.58
N THR A 68 6.97 7.96 1.92
CA THR A 68 8.05 7.66 2.86
C THR A 68 7.74 6.37 3.61
N SER A 69 8.67 5.43 3.53
CA SER A 69 8.56 4.13 4.20
C SER A 69 9.32 4.13 5.52
N ILE A 70 8.67 3.69 6.60
CA ILE A 70 9.24 3.59 7.94
C ILE A 70 9.12 2.13 8.39
N ARG A 71 10.23 1.40 8.46
CA ARG A 71 10.19 -0.07 8.59
C ARG A 71 11.04 -0.57 9.75
N ARG A 72 10.53 -1.46 10.59
CA ARG A 72 11.31 -2.08 11.70
C ARG A 72 12.02 -1.04 12.58
N SER A 73 11.40 0.12 12.76
CA SER A 73 11.97 1.18 13.58
C SER A 73 11.40 1.14 15.00
N HIS A 74 12.18 1.63 15.95
CA HIS A 74 11.85 1.61 17.37
C HIS A 74 11.74 3.05 17.87
N PHE A 75 10.54 3.45 18.29
CA PHE A 75 10.27 4.75 18.89
C PHE A 75 10.06 4.54 20.39
N VAL A 76 10.94 5.09 21.21
CA VAL A 76 10.95 4.84 22.65
C VAL A 76 10.87 6.17 23.39
N ARG A 77 9.81 6.33 24.18
CA ARG A 77 9.56 7.51 25.02
C ARG A 77 9.56 8.82 24.23
N ALA A 78 8.94 8.83 23.06
CA ALA A 78 8.72 10.06 22.31
C ALA A 78 7.72 10.96 23.06
N THR A 79 8.12 12.13 23.55
CA THR A 79 7.27 12.94 24.43
C THR A 79 6.14 13.68 23.70
N MET A 80 6.21 13.78 22.37
CA MET A 80 5.19 14.40 21.51
C MET A 80 4.54 13.36 20.60
N ALA A 81 5.32 12.77 19.67
CA ALA A 81 4.88 11.69 18.79
C ALA A 81 6.07 10.87 18.25
N GLY A 82 5.90 9.58 17.99
CA GLY A 82 6.90 8.80 17.25
C GLY A 82 7.11 9.34 15.84
N VAL A 83 6.02 9.46 15.08
CA VAL A 83 5.98 10.04 13.74
C VAL A 83 4.90 11.13 13.70
N SER A 84 5.24 12.34 13.23
CA SER A 84 4.30 13.45 13.10
C SER A 84 4.37 14.06 11.71
N LEU A 85 3.19 14.30 11.12
CA LEU A 85 3.01 14.94 9.81
C LEU A 85 2.54 16.38 10.00
N GLY A 86 3.08 17.29 9.20
CA GLY A 86 2.96 18.75 9.38
C GLY A 86 2.18 19.50 8.31
N ASN A 87 1.74 18.89 7.21
CA ASN A 87 1.01 19.61 6.15
C ASN A 87 0.18 18.68 5.23
N PHE A 88 -0.67 19.25 4.37
CA PHE A 88 -1.59 18.47 3.49
C PHE A 88 -0.91 17.64 2.40
N ASN A 89 0.34 17.98 2.05
CA ASN A 89 1.19 17.29 1.10
C ASN A 89 2.18 16.32 1.78
N ALA A 90 2.05 16.14 3.11
CA ALA A 90 2.71 15.06 3.83
C ALA A 90 1.93 13.76 3.61
N LEU A 91 2.00 13.21 2.40
CA LEU A 91 1.14 12.12 1.96
C LEU A 91 1.89 10.79 1.84
N ASP A 92 1.18 9.69 1.98
CA ASP A 92 1.70 8.34 1.72
C ASP A 92 2.84 7.95 2.66
N ILE A 93 2.59 8.14 3.95
CA ILE A 93 3.48 7.69 5.02
C ILE A 93 3.11 6.26 5.39
N TRP A 94 4.00 5.32 5.09
CA TRP A 94 3.77 3.90 5.31
C TRP A 94 4.66 3.38 6.44
N VAL A 95 4.03 2.94 7.53
CA VAL A 95 4.72 2.45 8.73
C VAL A 95 4.55 0.95 8.84
N TRP A 96 5.66 0.21 8.82
CA TRP A 96 5.70 -1.24 8.79
C TRP A 96 6.49 -1.80 9.95
N TYR A 97 5.96 -2.84 10.60
CA TYR A 97 6.71 -3.68 11.53
C TYR A 97 7.47 -2.89 12.60
N SER A 98 6.95 -1.74 13.03
CA SER A 98 7.66 -0.81 13.92
C SER A 98 7.10 -0.92 15.33
N THR A 99 7.90 -0.49 16.32
CA THR A 99 7.49 -0.47 17.72
C THR A 99 7.40 0.96 18.23
N PHE A 100 6.35 1.25 18.98
CA PHE A 100 6.15 2.50 19.69
C PHE A 100 5.96 2.17 21.17
N ASP A 101 6.93 2.54 21.98
CA ASP A 101 7.05 2.09 23.37
C ASP A 101 7.09 3.30 24.31
N HIS A 102 6.05 3.44 25.13
CA HIS A 102 5.86 4.57 26.05
C HIS A 102 5.89 5.95 25.35
N CYS A 103 5.48 6.01 24.08
CA CYS A 103 5.34 7.28 23.37
C CYS A 103 4.10 8.05 23.87
N ARG A 104 4.07 9.37 23.72
CA ARG A 104 2.82 10.12 23.91
C ARG A 104 1.82 9.73 22.84
N VAL A 105 2.19 9.93 21.58
CA VAL A 105 1.48 9.45 20.42
C VAL A 105 2.41 8.57 19.59
N GLY A 106 1.92 7.47 19.01
CA GLY A 106 2.70 6.68 18.07
C GLY A 106 2.88 7.38 16.73
N VAL A 107 1.81 7.46 15.94
CA VAL A 107 1.77 8.12 14.61
C VAL A 107 0.66 9.17 14.58
N SER A 108 0.95 10.34 14.01
CA SER A 108 0.01 11.45 14.02
C SER A 108 0.11 12.38 12.82
N ASN A 109 -1.04 12.93 12.39
CA ASN A 109 -1.08 14.14 11.57
C ASN A 109 -1.55 15.40 12.34
N GLY A 110 -1.57 15.33 13.67
CA GLY A 110 -2.09 16.39 14.55
C GLY A 110 -1.29 17.69 14.54
N GLY A 111 -0.04 17.65 14.07
CA GLY A 111 0.79 18.85 13.89
C GLY A 111 0.46 19.65 12.62
N GLY A 112 -0.40 19.13 11.75
CA GLY A 112 -0.78 19.75 10.49
C GLY A 112 -1.85 18.92 9.78
N ALA A 113 -1.49 18.24 8.70
CA ALA A 113 -2.38 17.36 7.94
C ALA A 113 -1.58 16.21 7.29
N GLY A 114 -2.14 15.55 6.28
CA GLY A 114 -1.53 14.40 5.58
C GLY A 114 -2.20 13.06 5.92
N ASN A 115 -1.82 11.99 5.22
CA ASN A 115 -2.27 10.60 5.47
C ASN A 115 -1.14 9.70 5.97
N PHE A 116 -1.54 8.67 6.71
CA PHE A 116 -0.63 7.60 7.11
C PHE A 116 -1.35 6.25 7.11
N HIS A 117 -0.55 5.21 6.90
CA HIS A 117 -1.01 3.82 6.89
C HIS A 117 -0.06 2.99 7.75
N VAL A 118 -0.60 2.31 8.77
CA VAL A 118 0.21 1.57 9.74
C VAL A 118 -0.10 0.09 9.66
N TYR A 119 0.93 -0.68 9.35
CA TYR A 119 0.90 -2.11 9.12
C TYR A 119 1.72 -2.87 10.16
N ASN A 120 1.12 -3.94 10.70
CA ASN A 120 1.80 -4.98 11.47
C ASN A 120 2.77 -4.45 12.55
N SER A 121 2.40 -3.33 13.20
CA SER A 121 3.23 -2.64 14.19
C SER A 121 2.75 -2.88 15.61
N VAL A 122 3.64 -2.67 16.58
CA VAL A 122 3.37 -2.88 18.01
C VAL A 122 3.39 -1.55 18.74
N PHE A 123 2.35 -1.30 19.53
CA PHE A 123 2.24 -0.16 20.41
C PHE A 123 2.12 -0.62 21.86
N ARG A 124 2.91 0.00 22.74
CA ARG A 124 2.92 -0.28 24.18
C ARG A 124 2.79 1.01 24.95
N GLU A 125 1.79 1.05 25.82
CA GLU A 125 1.70 2.07 26.87
C GLU A 125 1.75 3.50 26.32
N SER A 126 1.16 3.76 25.16
CA SER A 126 1.07 5.12 24.64
C SER A 126 0.29 5.98 25.62
N THR A 127 0.85 7.11 26.05
CA THR A 127 0.24 7.91 27.14
C THR A 127 -0.93 8.77 26.67
N TYR A 128 -1.12 8.91 25.35
CA TYR A 128 -2.26 9.60 24.75
C TYR A 128 -3.03 8.73 23.75
N SER A 129 -2.39 8.26 22.68
CA SER A 129 -3.03 7.41 21.66
C SER A 129 -1.98 6.72 20.79
N ASP A 130 -2.22 5.52 20.29
CA ASP A 130 -1.28 4.90 19.34
C ASP A 130 -1.28 5.64 18.00
N LEU A 131 -2.47 5.94 17.49
CA LEU A 131 -2.71 6.69 16.27
C LEU A 131 -3.54 7.93 16.58
N PHE A 132 -3.21 9.08 15.98
CA PHE A 132 -3.96 10.33 16.19
C PHE A 132 -4.21 11.11 14.92
N MET A 133 -5.49 11.35 14.62
CA MET A 133 -5.95 12.17 13.50
C MET A 133 -6.32 13.60 13.95
N GLY A 134 -5.53 14.60 13.57
CA GLY A 134 -5.90 16.01 13.71
C GLY A 134 -6.72 16.55 12.55
N ASN A 135 -6.35 16.23 11.30
CA ASN A 135 -7.10 16.62 10.11
C ASN A 135 -7.58 15.39 9.34
N THR A 136 -8.71 15.52 8.66
CA THR A 136 -9.28 14.44 7.83
C THR A 136 -8.40 14.12 6.63
N GLY A 137 -8.48 12.88 6.16
CA GLY A 137 -7.65 12.30 5.11
C GLY A 137 -8.01 10.82 4.92
N GLY A 138 -7.16 10.07 4.22
CA GLY A 138 -7.23 8.61 4.21
C GLY A 138 -6.35 8.03 5.32
N PHE A 139 -6.83 7.07 6.10
CA PHE A 139 -5.99 6.43 7.13
C PHE A 139 -6.26 4.94 7.19
N SER A 140 -5.24 4.16 7.52
CA SER A 140 -5.44 2.75 7.81
C SER A 140 -4.59 2.25 8.99
N ALA A 141 -5.18 1.34 9.74
CA ALA A 141 -4.52 0.57 10.78
C ALA A 141 -4.78 -0.91 10.50
N ARG A 142 -3.76 -1.64 10.02
CA ARG A 142 -3.90 -3.02 9.54
C ARG A 142 -2.95 -3.97 10.27
N GLY A 143 -3.51 -4.94 11.01
CA GLY A 143 -2.74 -6.00 11.65
C GLY A 143 -1.88 -5.55 12.84
N ASN A 144 -2.16 -4.40 13.45
CA ASN A 144 -1.36 -3.89 14.56
C ASN A 144 -1.73 -4.56 15.89
N TYR A 145 -0.78 -4.53 16.82
CA TYR A 145 -0.99 -4.94 18.20
C TYR A 145 -0.82 -3.73 19.12
N SER A 146 -1.80 -3.50 20.00
CA SER A 146 -1.79 -2.43 21.00
C SER A 146 -2.02 -3.03 22.38
N ALA A 147 -1.16 -2.70 23.34
CA ALA A 147 -1.30 -3.16 24.71
C ALA A 147 -1.10 -2.02 25.71
N ARG A 148 -2.09 -1.86 26.60
CA ARG A 148 -2.06 -0.91 27.74
C ARG A 148 -1.81 0.55 27.34
N SER A 149 -1.99 0.88 26.06
CA SER A 149 -2.05 2.26 25.59
C SER A 149 -3.31 2.95 26.11
N LYS A 150 -3.29 4.27 26.22
CA LYS A 150 -4.46 5.03 26.66
C LYS A 150 -5.66 4.80 25.74
N ALA A 151 -5.43 4.92 24.43
CA ALA A 151 -6.36 4.58 23.38
C ALA A 151 -5.59 4.09 22.14
N PHE A 152 -6.26 3.37 21.24
CA PHE A 152 -5.69 2.87 20.00
C PHE A 152 -5.71 3.94 18.90
N PHE A 153 -6.89 4.44 18.52
CA PHE A 153 -6.99 5.44 17.45
C PHE A 153 -7.99 6.53 17.83
N THR A 154 -7.51 7.76 17.98
CA THR A 154 -8.33 8.91 18.35
C THR A 154 -8.20 10.06 17.35
N SER A 155 -9.13 11.01 17.39
CA SER A 155 -9.04 12.25 16.62
C SER A 155 -9.23 13.51 17.47
N VAL A 156 -8.91 14.67 16.91
CA VAL A 156 -9.27 15.95 17.52
C VAL A 156 -10.76 16.24 17.34
N GLY A 157 -11.46 16.46 18.44
CA GLY A 157 -12.85 16.96 18.45
C GLY A 157 -13.81 16.20 17.54
N VAL A 158 -14.83 16.91 17.06
CA VAL A 158 -15.77 16.47 16.03
C VAL A 158 -15.74 17.45 14.85
N THR A 159 -15.97 16.95 13.64
CA THR A 159 -16.01 17.73 12.41
C THR A 159 -17.18 17.28 11.53
N ASN A 160 -17.47 18.09 10.51
CA ASN A 160 -18.42 17.83 9.43
C ASN A 160 -17.69 17.47 8.11
N ASN A 161 -16.46 16.95 8.23
CA ASN A 161 -15.65 16.48 7.12
C ASN A 161 -15.59 14.95 7.11
N PRO A 162 -15.65 14.31 5.92
CA PRO A 162 -15.44 12.88 5.79
C PRO A 162 -13.96 12.54 5.91
N ALA A 163 -13.68 11.33 6.38
CA ALA A 163 -12.37 10.69 6.29
C ALA A 163 -12.60 9.22 6.00
N THR A 164 -11.90 8.68 5.00
CA THR A 164 -11.93 7.24 4.72
C THR A 164 -10.93 6.55 5.65
N ILE A 165 -11.43 5.69 6.52
CA ILE A 165 -10.61 5.08 7.57
C ILE A 165 -10.88 3.57 7.66
N ASP A 166 -9.81 2.79 7.52
CA ASP A 166 -9.81 1.34 7.70
C ASP A 166 -9.14 0.93 9.00
N ILE A 167 -9.86 0.18 9.83
CA ILE A 167 -9.32 -0.45 11.03
C ILE A 167 -9.53 -1.95 10.88
N GLN A 168 -8.46 -2.68 10.54
CA GLN A 168 -8.56 -4.07 10.13
C GLN A 168 -7.57 -5.00 10.83
N HIS A 169 -8.04 -6.14 11.34
CA HIS A 169 -7.20 -7.19 11.95
C HIS A 169 -6.30 -6.74 13.11
N ASN A 170 -6.63 -5.62 13.76
CA ASN A 170 -5.85 -5.17 14.91
C ASN A 170 -6.25 -5.97 16.15
N VAL A 171 -5.29 -6.12 17.05
CA VAL A 171 -5.48 -6.71 18.38
C VAL A 171 -5.21 -5.62 19.41
N VAL A 172 -6.27 -5.16 20.08
CA VAL A 172 -6.21 -4.07 21.07
C VAL A 172 -6.52 -4.65 22.45
N ILE A 173 -5.56 -4.54 23.37
CA ILE A 173 -5.56 -5.25 24.64
C ILE A 173 -5.46 -4.28 25.81
N ASP A 174 -6.50 -4.29 26.64
CA ASP A 174 -6.63 -3.55 27.88
C ASP A 174 -6.24 -2.05 27.73
N PRO A 175 -6.89 -1.32 26.81
CA PRO A 175 -6.71 0.13 26.75
C PRO A 175 -7.11 0.77 28.08
N ILE A 176 -6.42 1.84 28.47
CA ILE A 176 -6.67 2.51 29.76
C ILE A 176 -8.02 3.24 29.75
N ASP A 177 -8.33 3.94 28.66
CA ASP A 177 -9.64 4.55 28.48
C ASP A 177 -10.65 3.48 28.02
N SER A 178 -11.91 3.62 28.43
CA SER A 178 -12.99 2.74 27.96
C SER A 178 -13.19 2.85 26.45
N ARG A 179 -13.02 4.06 25.90
CA ARG A 179 -13.06 4.38 24.47
C ARG A 179 -11.69 4.08 23.83
N ALA A 180 -11.52 2.84 23.38
CA ALA A 180 -10.31 2.39 22.68
C ALA A 180 -10.14 3.09 21.32
N ILE A 181 -11.24 3.29 20.59
CA ILE A 181 -11.27 3.99 19.30
C ILE A 181 -12.24 5.14 19.41
N GLY A 182 -11.80 6.30 18.94
CA GLY A 182 -12.49 7.55 19.15
C GLY A 182 -12.37 8.53 18.02
N LEU A 183 -13.26 8.46 17.04
CA LEU A 183 -13.15 9.20 15.79
C LEU A 183 -14.29 10.22 15.61
N GLY A 184 -13.89 11.41 15.18
CA GLY A 184 -14.66 12.64 15.19
C GLY A 184 -15.11 13.11 13.81
N ASN A 185 -15.34 12.22 12.84
CA ASN A 185 -15.55 12.57 11.43
C ASN A 185 -16.79 11.86 10.86
N GLN A 186 -17.23 12.24 9.65
CA GLN A 186 -18.45 11.69 9.04
C GLN A 186 -18.30 10.26 8.49
N GLY A 187 -17.10 9.69 8.54
CA GLY A 187 -16.74 8.48 7.80
C GLY A 187 -16.68 8.75 6.29
N PRO A 188 -16.82 7.72 5.45
CA PRO A 188 -17.15 6.35 5.84
C PRO A 188 -16.01 5.62 6.57
N GLY A 189 -16.33 4.97 7.68
CA GLY A 189 -15.41 4.12 8.44
C GLY A 189 -15.67 2.63 8.22
N LEU A 190 -14.62 1.82 8.14
CA LEU A 190 -14.69 0.36 8.05
C LEU A 190 -13.86 -0.30 9.16
N ILE A 191 -14.52 -1.12 9.97
CA ILE A 191 -13.92 -1.82 11.11
C ILE A 191 -14.10 -3.32 10.89
N VAL A 192 -13.03 -4.05 10.58
CA VAL A 192 -13.14 -5.44 10.11
C VAL A 192 -12.18 -6.37 10.85
N ASP A 193 -12.71 -7.47 11.37
CA ASP A 193 -11.94 -8.58 11.96
C ASP A 193 -10.95 -8.16 13.06
N ASN A 194 -11.24 -7.10 13.81
CA ASN A 194 -10.45 -6.68 14.96
C ASN A 194 -10.80 -7.50 16.20
N VAL A 195 -9.84 -7.62 17.12
CA VAL A 195 -10.04 -8.18 18.45
C VAL A 195 -9.78 -7.08 19.47
N ILE A 196 -10.83 -6.65 20.20
CA ILE A 196 -10.74 -5.60 21.21
C ILE A 196 -11.12 -6.17 22.58
N ARG A 197 -10.08 -6.47 23.38
CA ARG A 197 -10.22 -6.77 24.80
C ARG A 197 -10.16 -5.46 25.57
N SER A 198 -11.32 -4.96 25.97
CA SER A 198 -11.47 -3.77 26.79
C SER A 198 -10.86 -3.93 28.18
N GLY A 199 -10.51 -2.81 28.81
CA GLY A 199 -10.10 -2.77 30.22
C GLY A 199 -11.18 -3.34 31.14
N SER A 200 -10.79 -3.84 32.31
CA SER A 200 -11.72 -4.55 33.23
C SER A 200 -12.88 -3.70 33.76
N SER A 201 -12.75 -2.37 33.71
CA SER A 201 -13.77 -1.42 34.13
C SER A 201 -14.64 -0.89 32.98
N ALA A 202 -14.41 -1.32 31.73
CA ALA A 202 -15.17 -0.84 30.58
C ALA A 202 -16.59 -1.41 30.58
N THR A 203 -17.59 -0.53 30.64
CA THR A 203 -19.02 -0.89 30.59
C THR A 203 -19.78 -0.20 29.47
N SER A 204 -19.11 0.65 28.67
CA SER A 204 -19.67 1.42 27.56
C SER A 204 -19.11 0.96 26.22
N SER A 205 -19.50 1.63 25.13
CA SER A 205 -18.86 1.46 23.82
C SER A 205 -17.36 1.65 23.91
N VAL A 206 -16.64 0.81 23.17
CA VAL A 206 -15.17 0.85 23.02
C VAL A 206 -14.76 1.51 21.71
N VAL A 207 -15.70 1.63 20.77
CA VAL A 207 -15.59 2.40 19.54
C VAL A 207 -16.65 3.47 19.58
N ASP A 208 -16.21 4.72 19.59
CA ASP A 208 -17.10 5.87 19.40
C ASP A 208 -16.71 6.58 18.12
N TRP A 209 -17.63 6.61 17.16
CA TRP A 209 -17.45 7.28 15.90
C TRP A 209 -18.58 8.26 15.68
N THR A 210 -18.33 9.53 15.97
CA THR A 210 -19.36 10.56 15.96
C THR A 210 -18.87 11.79 15.24
N SER A 211 -19.72 12.43 14.46
CA SER A 211 -19.42 13.70 13.80
C SER A 211 -20.31 14.81 14.32
N ALA A 212 -20.13 16.05 13.84
CA ALA A 212 -21.01 17.16 14.18
C ALA A 212 -22.46 16.97 13.67
N ILE A 213 -22.68 16.10 12.67
CA ILE A 213 -23.98 15.86 12.04
C ILE A 213 -24.33 14.37 12.14
N ASP A 214 -23.65 13.55 11.34
CA ASP A 214 -23.84 12.11 11.22
C ASP A 214 -22.51 11.43 10.86
N ALA A 215 -22.32 10.18 11.29
CA ALA A 215 -21.14 9.39 10.95
C ALA A 215 -21.55 8.01 10.42
N ASP A 216 -21.04 7.62 9.25
CA ASP A 216 -21.35 6.32 8.66
C ASP A 216 -20.22 5.31 8.95
N VAL A 217 -20.58 4.17 9.54
CA VAL A 217 -19.62 3.13 9.96
C VAL A 217 -20.14 1.74 9.61
N ALA A 218 -19.26 0.91 9.05
CA ALA A 218 -19.49 -0.51 8.88
C ALA A 218 -18.57 -1.31 9.82
N SER A 219 -19.14 -2.25 10.56
CA SER A 219 -18.45 -3.14 11.49
C SER A 219 -18.73 -4.60 11.14
N ILE A 220 -17.68 -5.34 10.78
CA ILE A 220 -17.84 -6.69 10.22
C ILE A 220 -16.83 -7.66 10.86
N GLY A 221 -17.34 -8.71 11.51
CA GLY A 221 -16.54 -9.84 12.00
C GLY A 221 -15.64 -9.54 13.20
N ASN A 222 -15.85 -8.42 13.91
CA ASN A 222 -15.02 -8.04 15.04
C ASN A 222 -15.36 -8.85 16.30
N THR A 223 -14.39 -8.97 17.20
CA THR A 223 -14.57 -9.59 18.51
C THR A 223 -14.38 -8.56 19.61
N PHE A 224 -15.41 -8.38 20.43
CA PHE A 224 -15.44 -7.44 21.55
C PHE A 224 -15.69 -8.15 22.88
N THR A 225 -15.42 -7.43 23.96
CA THR A 225 -15.62 -7.89 25.35
C THR A 225 -16.67 -7.11 26.11
N VAL A 226 -17.27 -6.12 25.45
CA VAL A 226 -18.40 -5.33 25.95
C VAL A 226 -19.57 -5.43 24.98
N ALA A 227 -20.78 -5.46 25.50
CA ALA A 227 -21.98 -5.33 24.68
C ALA A 227 -22.08 -3.91 24.11
N ARG A 228 -22.80 -3.73 22.99
CA ARG A 228 -22.96 -2.42 22.31
C ARG A 228 -21.62 -1.72 22.08
N ALA A 229 -20.66 -2.48 21.56
CA ALA A 229 -19.26 -2.07 21.47
C ALA A 229 -19.03 -0.81 20.62
N ILE A 230 -19.97 -0.46 19.75
CA ILE A 230 -19.85 0.63 18.78
C ILE A 230 -21.00 1.60 18.96
N THR A 231 -20.64 2.88 19.05
CA THR A 231 -21.57 4.01 19.00
C THR A 231 -21.29 4.82 17.74
N SER A 232 -22.33 5.09 16.96
CA SER A 232 -22.33 6.09 15.89
C SER A 232 -23.57 6.98 16.00
N ASN A 233 -23.43 8.25 15.62
CA ASN A 233 -24.56 9.18 15.49
C ASN A 233 -25.11 9.28 14.05
N GLY A 234 -24.64 8.42 13.14
CA GLY A 234 -25.21 8.22 11.79
C GLY A 234 -25.56 6.76 11.53
N ARG A 235 -25.31 6.26 10.31
CA ARG A 235 -25.61 4.87 9.97
C ARG A 235 -24.55 3.94 10.55
N LEU A 236 -25.02 2.82 11.12
CA LEU A 236 -24.18 1.73 11.59
C LEU A 236 -24.62 0.43 10.92
N MET A 237 -23.78 -0.08 10.03
CA MET A 237 -23.92 -1.42 9.46
C MET A 237 -23.11 -2.40 10.30
N ASN A 238 -23.73 -3.48 10.79
CA ASN A 238 -23.09 -4.41 11.72
C ASN A 238 -23.38 -5.87 11.34
N PHE A 239 -22.34 -6.64 11.03
CA PHE A 239 -22.46 -8.05 10.65
C PHE A 239 -21.39 -8.93 11.32
N GLY A 240 -21.79 -10.08 11.85
CA GLY A 240 -20.84 -11.09 12.32
C GLY A 240 -19.97 -10.71 13.52
N ASP A 241 -20.20 -9.54 14.15
CA ASP A 241 -19.51 -9.13 15.36
C ASP A 241 -19.87 -10.05 16.54
N ARG A 242 -18.90 -10.30 17.41
CA ARG A 242 -19.01 -11.27 18.51
C ARG A 242 -18.71 -10.64 19.85
N LEU A 243 -19.56 -10.91 20.82
CA LEU A 243 -19.29 -10.63 22.23
C LEU A 243 -18.71 -11.89 22.89
N VAL A 244 -17.54 -11.76 23.50
CA VAL A 244 -16.90 -12.84 24.27
C VAL A 244 -16.52 -12.36 25.66
N ALA A 245 -16.33 -13.27 26.61
CA ALA A 245 -15.78 -12.93 27.92
C ALA A 245 -14.34 -12.41 27.76
N ARG A 246 -13.92 -11.45 28.60
CA ARG A 246 -12.53 -10.94 28.61
C ARG A 246 -11.49 -12.06 28.69
N SER A 247 -11.76 -13.09 29.51
CA SER A 247 -10.88 -14.25 29.69
C SER A 247 -10.75 -15.13 28.44
N ALA A 248 -11.67 -15.06 27.49
CA ALA A 248 -11.60 -15.83 26.24
C ALA A 248 -10.56 -15.28 25.26
N ILE A 249 -10.15 -14.02 25.42
CA ILE A 249 -9.10 -13.41 24.59
C ILE A 249 -7.78 -13.52 25.34
N THR A 250 -6.93 -14.45 24.91
CA THR A 250 -5.53 -14.54 25.32
C THR A 250 -4.66 -14.22 24.12
N ALA A 251 -4.23 -12.96 24.00
CA ALA A 251 -3.40 -12.49 22.90
C ALA A 251 -1.99 -12.21 23.38
N ALA A 252 -1.01 -12.84 22.72
CA ALA A 252 0.40 -12.52 22.89
C ALA A 252 0.80 -11.40 21.92
N GLU A 253 1.73 -10.57 22.36
CA GLU A 253 2.37 -9.62 21.47
C GLU A 253 3.12 -10.37 20.35
N PRO A 254 2.96 -9.95 19.08
CA PRO A 254 3.63 -10.61 17.96
C PRO A 254 5.13 -10.29 17.94
N ALA A 255 5.94 -11.29 17.60
CA ALA A 255 7.34 -11.06 17.28
C ALA A 255 7.45 -10.35 15.92
N LEU A 256 8.03 -9.15 15.91
CA LEU A 256 8.29 -8.41 14.68
C LEU A 256 9.57 -8.90 13.98
N PRO A 257 9.68 -8.75 12.66
CA PRO A 257 10.93 -9.00 11.94
C PRO A 257 12.07 -8.15 12.51
N GLY A 258 13.16 -8.80 12.90
CA GLY A 258 14.36 -8.12 13.36
C GLY A 258 15.20 -7.53 12.21
N THR A 259 16.25 -6.80 12.59
CA THR A 259 17.23 -6.28 11.63
C THR A 259 17.88 -7.40 10.83
N LEU A 260 17.99 -7.20 9.51
CA LEU A 260 18.56 -8.19 8.61
C LEU A 260 20.06 -8.44 8.92
N PRO A 261 20.50 -9.69 9.10
CA PRO A 261 21.91 -9.97 9.42
C PRO A 261 22.83 -9.72 8.20
N ASN A 262 24.08 -9.31 8.46
CA ASN A 262 25.13 -9.32 7.44
C ASN A 262 25.54 -10.78 7.16
N ARG A 263 25.31 -11.26 5.94
CA ARG A 263 25.60 -12.64 5.52
C ARG A 263 27.02 -12.86 4.99
N LYS A 264 27.88 -11.81 4.96
CA LYS A 264 29.28 -11.88 4.49
C LYS A 264 29.44 -12.60 3.14
N ARG A 265 28.60 -12.23 2.18
CA ARG A 265 28.57 -12.85 0.85
C ARG A 265 29.79 -12.43 0.02
N SER A 266 30.16 -13.25 -0.95
CA SER A 266 31.10 -12.86 -2.01
C SER A 266 30.58 -11.65 -2.77
N ILE A 267 31.45 -10.67 -3.02
CA ILE A 267 31.15 -9.45 -3.77
C ILE A 267 32.05 -9.42 -5.01
N PHE A 268 31.41 -9.35 -6.17
CA PHE A 268 32.03 -9.07 -7.46
C PHE A 268 31.87 -7.58 -7.71
N GLU A 269 32.89 -6.82 -7.33
CA GLU A 269 32.93 -5.36 -7.43
C GLU A 269 33.28 -4.94 -8.87
N LEU A 270 32.45 -4.10 -9.47
CA LEU A 270 32.76 -3.47 -10.76
C LEU A 270 33.43 -2.10 -10.56
N PRO A 271 34.35 -1.70 -11.44
CA PRO A 271 34.81 -0.31 -11.49
C PRO A 271 33.70 0.61 -12.02
N PRO A 272 33.69 1.91 -11.65
CA PRO A 272 32.78 2.88 -12.25
C PRO A 272 33.14 3.18 -13.71
N GLY A 273 32.16 3.28 -14.61
CA GLY A 273 32.39 3.61 -16.01
C GLY A 273 31.16 3.50 -16.92
N PRO A 274 31.03 4.33 -17.97
CA PRO A 274 29.80 4.39 -18.76
C PRO A 274 29.62 3.29 -19.82
N ASP A 275 30.61 2.46 -20.11
CA ASP A 275 30.62 1.50 -21.24
C ASP A 275 30.85 0.04 -20.81
N ASP A 276 30.19 -0.40 -19.73
CA ASP A 276 30.53 -1.66 -19.06
C ASP A 276 29.51 -2.80 -19.20
N GLY A 277 28.58 -2.76 -20.17
CA GLY A 277 27.58 -3.83 -20.36
C GLY A 277 28.16 -5.25 -20.41
N ASP A 278 29.24 -5.45 -21.18
CA ASP A 278 29.91 -6.76 -21.26
C ASP A 278 30.61 -7.15 -19.94
N ARG A 279 31.16 -6.19 -19.20
CA ARG A 279 31.77 -6.44 -17.88
C ARG A 279 30.74 -6.80 -16.83
N ILE A 280 29.59 -6.12 -16.83
CA ILE A 280 28.45 -6.46 -15.99
C ILE A 280 28.02 -7.90 -16.29
N GLN A 281 27.89 -8.26 -17.57
CA GLN A 281 27.53 -9.63 -17.96
C GLN A 281 28.59 -10.67 -17.50
N GLN A 282 29.88 -10.36 -17.61
CA GLN A 282 30.95 -11.23 -17.12
C GLN A 282 30.88 -11.43 -15.61
N ALA A 283 30.63 -10.37 -14.84
CA ALA A 283 30.46 -10.45 -13.39
C ALA A 283 29.20 -11.26 -13.00
N ILE A 284 28.09 -11.09 -13.73
CA ILE A 284 26.88 -11.92 -13.57
C ILE A 284 27.21 -13.40 -13.79
N ASN A 285 27.92 -13.72 -14.86
CA ASN A 285 28.29 -15.10 -15.17
C ASN A 285 29.22 -15.69 -14.09
N ALA A 286 30.21 -14.92 -13.63
CA ALA A 286 31.12 -15.35 -12.57
C ALA A 286 30.41 -15.55 -11.23
N ALA A 287 29.47 -14.66 -10.88
CA ALA A 287 28.63 -14.80 -9.70
C ALA A 287 27.72 -16.02 -9.81
N ALA A 288 27.11 -16.28 -10.96
CA ALA A 288 26.22 -17.43 -11.17
C ALA A 288 26.90 -18.79 -10.93
N VAL A 289 28.23 -18.89 -11.08
CA VAL A 289 29.01 -20.10 -10.72
C VAL A 289 28.93 -20.40 -9.22
N GLN A 290 28.72 -19.38 -8.37
CA GLN A 290 28.58 -19.53 -6.92
C GLN A 290 27.09 -19.65 -6.46
N ASN A 291 26.21 -20.12 -7.35
CA ASN A 291 24.79 -20.31 -7.04
C ASN A 291 24.58 -21.14 -5.76
N GLY A 292 23.65 -20.71 -4.90
CA GLY A 292 23.38 -21.27 -3.58
C GLY A 292 24.08 -20.52 -2.44
N SER A 293 25.06 -19.66 -2.75
CA SER A 293 25.73 -18.78 -1.77
C SER A 293 25.20 -17.34 -1.76
N ARG A 294 24.26 -17.02 -2.65
CA ARG A 294 23.70 -15.67 -2.90
C ARG A 294 24.79 -14.61 -3.19
N PRO A 295 25.68 -14.84 -4.17
CA PRO A 295 26.77 -13.91 -4.49
C PRO A 295 26.22 -12.56 -4.96
N VAL A 296 26.98 -11.49 -4.73
CA VAL A 296 26.60 -10.12 -5.06
C VAL A 296 27.45 -9.62 -6.22
N VAL A 297 26.80 -9.11 -7.28
CA VAL A 297 27.43 -8.24 -8.27
C VAL A 297 27.10 -6.80 -7.86
N HIS A 298 28.13 -6.04 -7.49
CA HIS A 298 27.99 -4.65 -7.11
C HIS A 298 28.32 -3.74 -8.29
N ILE A 299 27.38 -2.88 -8.65
CA ILE A 299 27.45 -1.94 -9.77
C ILE A 299 27.44 -0.53 -9.17
N PRO A 300 28.59 0.15 -9.06
CA PRO A 300 28.64 1.42 -8.34
C PRO A 300 27.80 2.51 -9.01
N ASP A 301 27.64 3.65 -8.33
CA ASP A 301 27.05 4.86 -8.91
C ASP A 301 27.60 5.17 -10.31
N GLY A 302 26.72 5.49 -11.25
CA GLY A 302 27.10 5.73 -12.65
C GLY A 302 26.01 5.38 -13.65
N ARG A 303 26.21 5.80 -14.91
CA ARG A 303 25.31 5.53 -16.03
C ARG A 303 25.97 4.58 -17.01
N TYR A 304 25.43 3.37 -17.15
CA TYR A 304 26.01 2.28 -17.91
C TYR A 304 25.25 2.02 -19.20
N SER A 305 25.95 2.03 -20.33
CA SER A 305 25.43 1.74 -21.67
C SER A 305 25.21 0.24 -21.87
N ILE A 306 23.95 -0.16 -22.02
CA ILE A 306 23.53 -1.55 -22.25
C ILE A 306 23.11 -1.71 -23.71
N SER A 307 24.05 -2.19 -24.54
CA SER A 307 23.81 -2.40 -25.97
C SER A 307 23.21 -3.77 -26.32
N ARG A 308 23.20 -4.68 -25.33
CA ARG A 308 22.70 -6.06 -25.42
C ARG A 308 22.06 -6.44 -24.09
N THR A 309 21.03 -7.28 -24.12
CA THR A 309 20.33 -7.76 -22.91
C THR A 309 21.30 -8.40 -21.92
N LEU A 310 21.29 -7.91 -20.68
CA LEU A 310 21.97 -8.57 -19.56
C LEU A 310 21.14 -9.78 -19.13
N SER A 311 21.73 -10.97 -19.26
CA SER A 311 21.08 -12.23 -18.94
C SER A 311 21.56 -12.75 -17.58
N VAL A 312 20.64 -12.88 -16.63
CA VAL A 312 20.88 -13.54 -15.35
C VAL A 312 20.28 -14.94 -15.42
N PRO A 313 21.11 -16.01 -15.38
CA PRO A 313 20.60 -17.37 -15.40
C PRO A 313 19.83 -17.69 -14.11
N ALA A 314 19.06 -18.78 -14.14
CA ALA A 314 18.39 -19.35 -12.96
C ALA A 314 19.39 -19.57 -11.82
N SER A 315 19.36 -18.68 -10.82
CA SER A 315 20.36 -18.60 -9.76
C SER A 315 19.84 -17.79 -8.57
N ASP A 316 20.69 -17.59 -7.55
CA ASP A 316 20.43 -16.73 -6.40
C ASP A 316 21.31 -15.46 -6.36
N VAL A 317 21.86 -15.06 -7.52
CA VAL A 317 22.66 -13.85 -7.72
C VAL A 317 21.91 -12.60 -7.28
N GLN A 318 22.63 -11.65 -6.68
CA GLN A 318 22.11 -10.34 -6.33
C GLN A 318 22.78 -9.27 -7.19
N LEU A 319 22.00 -8.46 -7.90
CA LEU A 319 22.45 -7.25 -8.56
C LEU A 319 22.15 -6.06 -7.64
N VAL A 320 23.20 -5.36 -7.22
CA VAL A 320 23.09 -4.28 -6.24
C VAL A 320 23.78 -3.03 -6.78
N GLY A 321 23.07 -1.91 -6.78
CA GLY A 321 23.66 -0.59 -7.05
C GLY A 321 23.74 0.31 -5.81
N ASP A 322 24.09 1.57 -6.05
CA ASP A 322 24.23 2.64 -5.06
C ASP A 322 23.00 3.56 -4.98
N GLY A 323 21.83 3.06 -5.37
CA GLY A 323 20.54 3.74 -5.29
C GLY A 323 20.12 4.36 -6.61
N TYR A 324 19.49 5.52 -6.54
CA TYR A 324 19.07 6.26 -7.74
C TYR A 324 20.27 6.67 -8.61
N GLY A 325 21.50 6.61 -8.13
CA GLY A 325 22.69 6.95 -8.90
C GLY A 325 23.09 5.92 -9.96
N THR A 326 22.90 4.63 -9.68
CA THR A 326 23.26 3.53 -10.60
C THR A 326 22.18 3.33 -11.66
N MET A 327 22.49 3.58 -12.94
CA MET A 327 21.54 3.48 -14.05
C MET A 327 22.03 2.58 -15.17
N LEU A 328 21.23 1.58 -15.52
CA LEU A 328 21.45 0.68 -16.66
C LEU A 328 20.57 1.13 -17.83
N GLY A 329 21.16 1.82 -18.82
CA GLY A 329 20.43 2.47 -19.91
C GLY A 329 20.57 1.76 -21.26
N TRP A 330 19.47 1.49 -21.94
CA TRP A 330 19.46 0.81 -23.22
C TRP A 330 20.06 1.66 -24.36
N THR A 331 21.12 1.16 -24.99
CA THR A 331 21.75 1.73 -26.19
C THR A 331 21.68 0.80 -27.40
N GLY A 332 21.14 -0.42 -27.22
CA GLY A 332 21.06 -1.43 -28.25
C GLY A 332 20.02 -1.14 -29.35
N THR A 333 19.94 -2.07 -30.31
CA THR A 333 18.90 -2.08 -31.35
C THR A 333 17.77 -3.04 -30.97
N GLY A 334 16.54 -2.70 -31.33
CA GLY A 334 15.36 -3.55 -31.09
C GLY A 334 14.73 -3.41 -29.70
N SER A 335 13.80 -4.32 -29.41
CA SER A 335 12.92 -4.32 -28.22
C SER A 335 13.32 -5.29 -27.11
N GLY A 336 14.50 -5.92 -27.20
CA GLY A 336 14.98 -6.84 -26.16
C GLY A 336 15.01 -6.17 -24.78
N PRO A 337 14.79 -6.90 -23.68
CA PRO A 337 14.81 -6.29 -22.36
C PRO A 337 16.22 -5.81 -22.00
N VAL A 338 16.34 -4.77 -21.17
CA VAL A 338 17.64 -4.38 -20.59
C VAL A 338 18.18 -5.51 -19.73
N ILE A 339 17.34 -6.10 -18.87
CA ILE A 339 17.66 -7.26 -18.05
C ILE A 339 16.65 -8.38 -18.29
N ARG A 340 17.16 -9.60 -18.48
CA ARG A 340 16.39 -10.84 -18.50
C ARG A 340 16.81 -11.73 -17.32
N LEU A 341 15.85 -12.11 -16.48
CA LEU A 341 16.04 -13.06 -15.38
C LEU A 341 15.33 -14.37 -15.72
N SER A 342 16.08 -15.48 -15.82
CA SER A 342 15.51 -16.80 -16.11
C SER A 342 15.06 -17.50 -14.83
N GLY A 343 13.78 -17.92 -14.77
CA GLY A 343 13.23 -18.74 -13.70
C GLY A 343 13.42 -20.25 -13.91
N PRO A 344 13.32 -21.08 -12.85
CA PRO A 344 13.07 -20.69 -11.46
C PRO A 344 14.29 -19.99 -10.85
N SER A 345 14.08 -18.83 -10.21
CA SER A 345 15.17 -17.97 -9.73
C SER A 345 14.96 -17.46 -8.31
N LYS A 346 16.04 -17.29 -7.57
CA LYS A 346 16.08 -16.63 -6.25
C LYS A 346 16.81 -15.29 -6.30
N ALA A 347 17.02 -14.77 -7.52
CA ALA A 347 17.78 -13.55 -7.77
C ALA A 347 17.17 -12.34 -7.06
N THR A 348 18.01 -11.35 -6.76
CA THR A 348 17.57 -10.10 -6.14
C THR A 348 18.13 -8.90 -6.91
N LEU A 349 17.29 -7.92 -7.20
CA LEU A 349 17.71 -6.62 -7.72
C LEU A 349 17.50 -5.57 -6.63
N ARG A 350 18.44 -4.64 -6.50
CA ARG A 350 18.40 -3.67 -5.40
C ARG A 350 19.09 -2.36 -5.74
N GLU A 351 18.49 -1.24 -5.31
CA GLU A 351 19.08 0.10 -5.33
C GLU A 351 19.69 0.46 -6.70
N LEU A 352 18.93 0.31 -7.78
CA LEU A 352 19.40 0.61 -9.14
C LEU A 352 18.26 1.04 -10.06
N GLN A 353 18.60 1.74 -11.14
CA GLN A 353 17.70 2.13 -12.21
C GLN A 353 17.91 1.29 -13.48
N ILE A 354 16.82 1.05 -14.20
CA ILE A 354 16.77 0.42 -15.51
C ILE A 354 16.03 1.37 -16.46
N ASP A 355 16.66 1.78 -17.56
CA ASP A 355 16.06 2.68 -18.55
C ASP A 355 15.95 1.99 -19.91
N GLY A 356 14.72 1.76 -20.38
CA GLY A 356 14.42 1.12 -21.67
C GLY A 356 14.56 2.04 -22.89
N ALA A 357 14.89 3.33 -22.68
CA ALA A 357 15.13 4.35 -23.71
C ALA A 357 13.97 4.49 -24.73
N GLY A 358 12.73 4.23 -24.31
CA GLY A 358 11.52 4.23 -25.12
C GLY A 358 11.44 3.14 -26.18
N ARG A 359 12.38 2.18 -26.18
CA ARG A 359 12.60 1.23 -27.28
C ARG A 359 12.67 -0.23 -26.81
N ALA A 360 13.31 -0.48 -25.68
CA ALA A 360 13.45 -1.79 -25.05
C ALA A 360 12.38 -2.03 -23.99
N HIS A 361 12.13 -3.29 -23.64
CA HIS A 361 11.51 -3.59 -22.36
C HIS A 361 12.54 -3.32 -21.23
N GLY A 362 12.10 -2.96 -20.03
CA GLY A 362 13.02 -2.75 -18.91
C GLY A 362 13.55 -4.08 -18.36
N LEU A 363 12.70 -4.78 -17.63
CA LEU A 363 12.99 -6.04 -16.95
C LEU A 363 12.01 -7.12 -17.40
N LEU A 364 12.55 -8.26 -17.83
CA LEU A 364 11.78 -9.48 -18.07
C LEU A 364 12.17 -10.54 -17.03
N VAL A 365 11.19 -11.06 -16.31
CA VAL A 365 11.33 -12.25 -15.47
C VAL A 365 10.49 -13.37 -16.09
N GLU A 366 11.14 -14.41 -16.57
CA GLU A 366 10.50 -15.51 -17.31
C GLU A 366 10.45 -16.80 -16.50
N ASN A 367 9.54 -17.70 -16.87
CA ASN A 367 9.34 -18.99 -16.22
C ASN A 367 9.14 -18.80 -14.71
N VAL A 368 8.22 -17.92 -14.32
CA VAL A 368 7.97 -17.63 -12.90
C VAL A 368 6.81 -18.43 -12.31
N ASP A 369 6.04 -19.18 -13.10
CA ASP A 369 4.77 -19.78 -12.66
C ASP A 369 4.83 -21.19 -12.05
N GLN A 370 5.91 -21.51 -11.34
CA GLN A 370 5.94 -22.73 -10.52
C GLN A 370 4.94 -22.64 -9.35
N VAL A 371 4.38 -23.78 -8.95
CA VAL A 371 3.51 -23.87 -7.75
C VAL A 371 4.25 -23.33 -6.53
N GLY A 372 3.71 -22.27 -5.92
CA GLY A 372 4.30 -21.62 -4.75
C GLY A 372 5.35 -20.54 -5.06
N SER A 373 5.52 -20.16 -6.33
CA SER A 373 6.38 -19.05 -6.73
C SER A 373 5.95 -17.71 -6.15
N ARG A 374 6.93 -16.82 -5.96
CA ARG A 374 6.72 -15.43 -5.59
C ARG A 374 7.59 -14.49 -6.43
N VAL A 375 7.03 -13.34 -6.78
CA VAL A 375 7.78 -12.15 -7.18
C VAL A 375 7.44 -11.05 -6.18
N TYR A 376 8.44 -10.47 -5.54
CA TYR A 376 8.27 -9.46 -4.51
C TYR A 376 8.95 -8.14 -4.92
N MET A 377 8.24 -7.02 -4.77
CA MET A 377 8.72 -5.68 -5.09
C MET A 377 8.48 -4.76 -3.90
N ASP A 378 9.55 -4.25 -3.30
CA ASP A 378 9.50 -3.29 -2.19
C ASP A 378 10.03 -1.96 -2.68
N GLN A 379 9.19 -0.92 -2.61
CA GLN A 379 9.51 0.43 -3.07
C GLN A 379 10.00 0.47 -4.52
N ALA A 380 9.53 -0.43 -5.38
CA ALA A 380 9.79 -0.35 -6.81
C ALA A 380 9.10 0.88 -7.41
N GLN A 381 9.71 1.49 -8.42
CA GLN A 381 9.22 2.72 -9.04
C GLN A 381 9.21 2.55 -10.55
N LEU A 382 8.02 2.46 -11.14
CA LEU A 382 7.84 2.14 -12.55
C LEU A 382 7.28 3.36 -13.30
N ARG A 383 7.98 3.90 -14.29
CA ARG A 383 7.63 5.23 -14.83
C ARG A 383 7.76 5.35 -16.35
N ALA A 384 6.82 6.10 -16.94
CA ALA A 384 6.89 6.52 -18.35
C ALA A 384 6.98 5.37 -19.37
N ALA A 385 6.35 4.24 -19.06
CA ALA A 385 6.22 3.14 -20.00
C ALA A 385 5.39 3.55 -21.22
N LYS A 386 5.67 2.91 -22.37
CA LYS A 386 4.91 3.13 -23.62
C LYS A 386 3.72 2.20 -23.77
N GLN A 387 3.72 1.05 -23.10
CA GLN A 387 2.64 0.07 -23.16
C GLN A 387 2.16 -0.30 -21.75
N THR A 388 3.06 -0.75 -20.86
CA THR A 388 2.72 -1.03 -19.46
C THR A 388 3.84 -0.77 -18.47
N ASN A 389 3.53 -0.34 -17.25
CA ASN A 389 4.54 -0.30 -16.19
C ASN A 389 4.80 -1.73 -15.68
N LEU A 390 3.79 -2.40 -15.14
CA LEU A 390 3.87 -3.80 -14.73
C LEU A 390 2.91 -4.64 -15.57
N PHE A 391 3.44 -5.63 -16.28
CA PHE A 391 2.66 -6.66 -16.94
C PHE A 391 2.86 -8.02 -16.27
N VAL A 392 1.82 -8.49 -15.61
CA VAL A 392 1.72 -9.87 -15.09
C VAL A 392 0.92 -10.68 -16.12
N ASP A 393 1.60 -11.56 -16.85
CA ASP A 393 1.05 -12.22 -18.02
C ASP A 393 0.91 -13.73 -17.82
N GLY A 394 -0.30 -14.18 -17.51
CA GLY A 394 -0.64 -15.59 -17.60
C GLY A 394 -0.21 -16.45 -16.41
N LEU A 395 -0.13 -15.88 -15.19
CA LEU A 395 0.35 -16.59 -14.01
C LEU A 395 -0.82 -17.23 -13.22
N ASP A 396 -0.84 -18.56 -13.10
CA ASP A 396 -1.80 -19.31 -12.30
C ASP A 396 -1.31 -19.58 -10.87
N ASN A 397 -0.01 -19.57 -10.63
CA ASN A 397 0.59 -20.06 -9.39
C ASN A 397 1.37 -19.00 -8.62
N THR A 398 1.81 -17.96 -9.32
CA THR A 398 2.72 -16.97 -8.76
C THR A 398 2.00 -15.97 -7.86
N TYR A 399 2.52 -15.79 -6.65
CA TYR A 399 2.15 -14.66 -5.82
C TYR A 399 3.03 -13.45 -6.16
N VAL A 400 2.44 -12.43 -6.79
CA VAL A 400 3.10 -11.15 -7.02
C VAL A 400 2.72 -10.21 -5.87
N GLN A 401 3.70 -9.78 -5.07
CA GLN A 401 3.48 -8.91 -3.92
C GLN A 401 4.29 -7.63 -4.11
N LEU A 402 3.60 -6.49 -4.01
CA LEU A 402 4.17 -5.16 -4.07
C LEU A 402 3.91 -4.44 -2.74
N GLU A 403 4.93 -3.75 -2.23
CA GLU A 403 4.87 -2.92 -1.03
C GLU A 403 5.44 -1.54 -1.32
N ASP A 404 4.75 -0.49 -0.87
CA ASP A 404 5.22 0.91 -0.96
C ASP A 404 5.60 1.32 -2.41
N VAL A 405 4.89 0.77 -3.40
CA VAL A 405 5.26 0.87 -4.82
C VAL A 405 4.84 2.22 -5.42
N GLY A 406 5.61 2.70 -6.39
CA GLY A 406 5.22 3.82 -7.25
C GLY A 406 5.04 3.39 -8.71
N TYR A 407 3.99 3.86 -9.36
CA TYR A 407 3.88 3.76 -10.83
C TYR A 407 3.22 5.00 -11.46
N ALA A 408 3.90 5.63 -12.41
CA ALA A 408 3.53 6.96 -12.86
C ALA A 408 3.88 7.32 -14.31
N TYR A 409 3.32 8.44 -14.77
CA TYR A 409 3.68 9.16 -16.00
C TYR A 409 3.56 8.35 -17.28
N SER A 410 2.61 7.43 -17.35
CA SER A 410 2.38 6.55 -18.49
C SER A 410 0.98 6.82 -19.09
N PRO A 411 0.73 8.02 -19.65
CA PRO A 411 -0.63 8.49 -19.99
C PRO A 411 -1.32 7.65 -21.08
N GLU A 412 -0.55 7.14 -22.04
CA GLU A 412 -1.04 6.32 -23.17
C GLU A 412 -0.93 4.81 -22.92
N ALA A 413 -0.52 4.42 -21.71
CA ALA A 413 -0.26 3.05 -21.31
C ALA A 413 -1.20 2.62 -20.18
N VAL A 414 -1.18 1.33 -19.86
CA VAL A 414 -1.80 0.79 -18.65
C VAL A 414 -0.73 0.63 -17.60
N ALA A 415 -0.89 1.24 -16.41
CA ALA A 415 0.16 1.14 -15.40
C ALA A 415 0.37 -0.32 -14.95
N VAL A 416 -0.65 -0.96 -14.38
CA VAL A 416 -0.61 -2.34 -13.90
C VAL A 416 -1.61 -3.19 -14.68
N LYS A 417 -1.08 -4.06 -15.54
CA LYS A 417 -1.86 -5.00 -16.34
C LYS A 417 -1.67 -6.41 -15.79
N VAL A 418 -2.77 -7.07 -15.44
CA VAL A 418 -2.74 -8.42 -14.86
C VAL A 418 -3.71 -9.33 -15.62
N PHE A 419 -3.14 -10.34 -16.24
CA PHE A 419 -3.85 -11.45 -16.85
C PHE A 419 -3.58 -12.74 -16.09
N GLY A 420 -4.66 -13.43 -15.71
CA GLY A 420 -4.56 -14.75 -15.10
C GLY A 420 -4.05 -15.79 -16.10
N GLY A 421 -3.50 -16.88 -15.58
CA GLY A 421 -3.05 -18.01 -16.40
C GLY A 421 -4.19 -18.85 -16.99
N PRO A 422 -3.84 -19.85 -17.81
CA PRO A 422 -4.83 -20.68 -18.51
C PRO A 422 -5.86 -21.34 -17.60
N LEU A 423 -5.45 -21.81 -16.41
CA LEU A 423 -6.35 -22.49 -15.46
C LEU A 423 -7.34 -21.50 -14.84
N SER A 424 -6.85 -20.35 -14.35
CA SER A 424 -7.69 -19.31 -13.77
C SER A 424 -8.65 -18.73 -14.80
N SER A 425 -8.20 -18.50 -16.04
CA SER A 425 -9.04 -18.07 -17.17
C SER A 425 -10.19 -19.05 -17.46
N ALA A 426 -9.90 -20.36 -17.41
CA ALA A 426 -10.91 -21.43 -17.54
C ALA A 426 -11.86 -21.52 -16.32
N GLY A 427 -11.56 -20.81 -15.22
CA GLY A 427 -12.37 -20.78 -14.00
C GLY A 427 -11.98 -21.81 -12.95
N HIS A 428 -10.80 -22.42 -13.06
CA HIS A 428 -10.26 -23.27 -12.01
C HIS A 428 -9.72 -22.43 -10.85
N PRO A 429 -9.85 -22.88 -9.59
CA PRO A 429 -9.19 -22.24 -8.46
C PRO A 429 -7.67 -22.32 -8.59
N THR A 430 -6.99 -21.19 -8.47
CA THR A 430 -5.54 -21.12 -8.53
C THR A 430 -4.98 -20.26 -7.39
N ALA A 431 -3.67 -20.38 -7.13
CA ALA A 431 -3.00 -19.62 -6.06
C ALA A 431 -2.52 -18.24 -6.53
N GLY A 432 -2.39 -18.05 -7.85
CA GLY A 432 -1.90 -16.86 -8.51
C GLY A 432 -2.72 -15.64 -8.14
N ARG A 433 -2.02 -14.57 -7.77
CA ARG A 433 -2.61 -13.29 -7.38
C ARG A 433 -1.57 -12.18 -7.38
N THR A 434 -2.02 -10.96 -7.60
CA THR A 434 -1.19 -9.75 -7.52
C THR A 434 -1.73 -8.83 -6.43
N ASN A 435 -0.93 -8.60 -5.40
CA ASN A 435 -1.33 -7.79 -4.25
C ASN A 435 -0.41 -6.59 -4.11
N ILE A 436 -1.01 -5.40 -4.03
CA ILE A 436 -0.34 -4.14 -3.79
C ILE A 436 -0.76 -3.67 -2.41
N TYR A 437 0.19 -3.61 -1.49
CA TYR A 437 0.01 -3.03 -0.16
C TYR A 437 0.76 -1.72 -0.12
N SER A 438 0.04 -0.62 0.08
CA SER A 438 0.55 0.75 -0.04
C SER A 438 1.18 1.10 -1.39
N GLY A 439 0.98 2.33 -1.80
CA GLY A 439 1.65 2.87 -2.97
C GLY A 439 1.16 4.24 -3.35
N ALA A 440 1.83 4.81 -4.34
CA ALA A 440 1.45 6.07 -4.95
C ALA A 440 1.45 5.94 -6.47
N SER A 441 0.54 6.62 -7.14
CA SER A 441 0.42 6.61 -8.58
C SER A 441 0.01 7.95 -9.12
N SER A 442 0.56 8.33 -10.28
CA SER A 442 0.15 9.57 -10.92
C SER A 442 0.35 9.61 -12.42
N GLY A 443 -0.39 10.49 -13.09
CA GLY A 443 -0.16 10.78 -14.52
C GLY A 443 -0.36 9.60 -15.48
N ASN A 444 -1.09 8.58 -15.06
CA ASN A 444 -1.58 7.48 -15.91
C ASN A 444 -3.05 7.75 -16.23
N ARG A 445 -3.57 7.31 -17.38
CA ARG A 445 -5.03 7.37 -17.63
C ARG A 445 -5.72 6.13 -17.09
N VAL A 446 -5.16 4.95 -17.33
CA VAL A 446 -5.63 3.68 -16.79
C VAL A 446 -4.53 3.09 -15.92
N SER A 447 -4.79 3.01 -14.62
CA SER A 447 -3.87 2.40 -13.66
C SER A 447 -3.99 0.88 -13.65
N TYR A 448 -5.18 0.32 -13.89
CA TYR A 448 -5.42 -1.12 -13.79
C TYR A 448 -6.18 -1.67 -15.00
N GLU A 449 -5.64 -2.73 -15.61
CA GLU A 449 -6.39 -3.60 -16.53
C GLU A 449 -6.34 -5.04 -16.03
N ILE A 450 -7.50 -5.58 -15.64
CA ILE A 450 -7.61 -6.87 -14.95
C ILE A 450 -8.57 -7.78 -15.72
N SER A 451 -8.07 -8.94 -16.17
CA SER A 451 -8.84 -9.88 -16.99
C SER A 451 -8.27 -11.31 -16.97
N ARG A 452 -8.88 -12.22 -17.75
CA ARG A 452 -8.40 -13.59 -18.02
C ARG A 452 -8.15 -14.44 -16.78
N GLY A 453 -9.02 -14.32 -15.77
CA GLY A 453 -8.90 -15.03 -14.50
C GLY A 453 -8.03 -14.35 -13.45
N ALA A 454 -7.54 -13.14 -13.71
CA ALA A 454 -6.69 -12.42 -12.77
C ALA A 454 -7.38 -12.15 -11.42
N ARG A 455 -6.58 -12.20 -10.36
CA ARG A 455 -6.96 -11.86 -8.99
C ARG A 455 -6.05 -10.79 -8.45
N VAL A 456 -6.60 -9.62 -8.15
CA VAL A 456 -5.84 -8.42 -7.79
C VAL A 456 -6.40 -7.77 -6.54
N LEU A 457 -5.53 -7.41 -5.59
CA LEU A 457 -5.85 -6.60 -4.42
C LEU A 457 -4.97 -5.35 -4.42
N VAL A 458 -5.57 -4.18 -4.19
CA VAL A 458 -4.89 -2.89 -4.05
C VAL A 458 -5.30 -2.26 -2.73
N ARG A 459 -4.33 -1.84 -1.93
CA ARG A 459 -4.56 -1.19 -0.65
C ARG A 459 -3.80 0.10 -0.47
N ASP A 460 -4.44 1.04 0.22
CA ASP A 460 -3.78 2.23 0.78
C ASP A 460 -2.98 2.99 -0.30
N LEU A 461 -3.67 3.23 -1.42
CA LEU A 461 -3.12 3.83 -2.64
C LEU A 461 -3.57 5.27 -2.76
N TRP A 462 -2.62 6.18 -3.00
CA TRP A 462 -2.93 7.50 -3.54
C TRP A 462 -2.76 7.51 -5.06
N TYR A 463 -3.79 7.94 -5.78
CA TYR A 463 -3.75 8.14 -7.22
C TYR A 463 -4.20 9.56 -7.59
N GLU A 464 -3.38 10.25 -8.39
CA GLU A 464 -3.71 11.56 -8.95
C GLU A 464 -3.28 11.70 -10.40
N SER A 465 -4.22 12.05 -11.28
CA SER A 465 -3.91 12.19 -12.70
C SER A 465 -4.62 13.36 -13.36
N GLY A 466 -3.89 14.04 -14.24
CA GLY A 466 -4.44 14.95 -15.25
C GLY A 466 -4.44 14.34 -16.67
N ALA A 467 -4.02 13.07 -16.83
CA ALA A 467 -3.81 12.43 -18.14
C ALA A 467 -5.12 12.06 -18.89
N GLY A 468 -6.27 12.24 -18.26
CA GLY A 468 -7.58 11.86 -18.79
C GLY A 468 -8.40 11.06 -17.79
N ALA A 469 -9.69 10.88 -18.08
CA ALA A 469 -10.58 10.08 -17.24
C ALA A 469 -10.22 8.59 -17.31
N GLY A 470 -10.47 7.88 -16.20
CA GLY A 470 -10.14 6.47 -16.05
C GLY A 470 -9.32 6.19 -14.80
N PHE A 471 -9.41 4.94 -14.35
CA PHE A 471 -8.52 4.38 -13.32
C PHE A 471 -8.40 2.87 -13.45
N ALA A 472 -9.51 2.13 -13.46
CA ALA A 472 -9.53 0.68 -13.55
C ALA A 472 -10.49 0.19 -14.64
N ASN A 473 -10.00 -0.67 -15.52
CA ASN A 473 -10.78 -1.45 -16.47
C ASN A 473 -10.75 -2.93 -16.04
N VAL A 474 -11.91 -3.47 -15.66
CA VAL A 474 -12.04 -4.84 -15.18
C VAL A 474 -13.05 -5.57 -16.05
N HIS A 475 -12.61 -6.64 -16.72
CA HIS A 475 -13.46 -7.32 -17.69
C HIS A 475 -13.20 -8.82 -17.80
N ASP A 476 -14.15 -9.50 -18.43
CA ASP A 476 -14.20 -10.95 -18.54
C ASP A 476 -14.11 -11.60 -17.15
N ARG A 477 -13.41 -12.73 -17.03
CA ARG A 477 -13.19 -13.35 -15.73
C ARG A 477 -12.16 -12.56 -14.93
N ALA A 478 -12.55 -12.03 -13.77
CA ALA A 478 -11.65 -11.29 -12.90
C ALA A 478 -12.14 -11.24 -11.44
N VAL A 479 -11.20 -11.11 -10.51
CA VAL A 479 -11.46 -10.73 -9.12
C VAL A 479 -10.58 -9.51 -8.81
N PHE A 480 -11.21 -8.38 -8.49
CA PHE A 480 -10.49 -7.14 -8.19
C PHE A 480 -11.02 -6.51 -6.90
N THR A 481 -10.13 -6.19 -5.97
CA THR A 481 -10.46 -5.42 -4.77
C THR A 481 -9.56 -4.19 -4.68
N VAL A 482 -10.16 -3.03 -4.44
CA VAL A 482 -9.47 -1.81 -3.99
C VAL A 482 -10.02 -1.42 -2.61
N ASP A 483 -9.13 -1.13 -1.67
CA ASP A 483 -9.44 -0.97 -0.24
C ASP A 483 -8.59 0.16 0.35
N GLY A 484 -9.24 1.27 0.75
CA GLY A 484 -8.56 2.42 1.33
C GLY A 484 -7.78 3.29 0.35
N ALA A 485 -8.34 3.66 -0.81
CA ALA A 485 -7.63 4.46 -1.81
C ALA A 485 -8.17 5.90 -1.97
N ARG A 486 -7.32 6.80 -2.46
CA ARG A 486 -7.72 8.10 -3.05
C ARG A 486 -7.55 8.01 -4.56
N ILE A 487 -8.61 8.31 -5.32
CA ILE A 487 -8.63 8.28 -6.78
C ILE A 487 -9.06 9.67 -7.28
N SER A 488 -8.05 10.50 -7.54
CA SER A 488 -8.20 11.85 -8.06
C SER A 488 -8.01 11.83 -9.58
N SER A 489 -9.08 12.07 -10.33
CA SER A 489 -9.08 11.94 -11.79
C SER A 489 -10.05 12.91 -12.46
N PRO A 490 -9.83 13.29 -13.73
CA PRO A 490 -10.81 14.04 -14.50
C PRO A 490 -12.15 13.29 -14.52
N VAL A 491 -13.23 14.02 -14.30
CA VAL A 491 -14.57 13.46 -14.11
C VAL A 491 -15.39 13.51 -15.40
N ASN A 492 -16.42 12.66 -15.49
CA ASN A 492 -17.39 12.64 -16.60
C ASN A 492 -16.77 12.37 -18.00
N GLY A 493 -15.54 11.86 -18.03
CA GLY A 493 -14.90 11.42 -19.27
C GLY A 493 -15.21 9.95 -19.61
N SER A 494 -14.51 9.45 -20.62
CA SER A 494 -14.53 8.04 -21.02
C SER A 494 -13.09 7.51 -21.11
N PRO A 495 -12.77 6.37 -20.47
CA PRO A 495 -13.64 5.59 -19.58
C PRO A 495 -13.95 6.31 -18.25
N PRO A 496 -14.97 5.89 -17.49
CA PRO A 496 -15.16 6.31 -16.10
C PRO A 496 -14.01 5.80 -15.21
N ALA A 497 -13.90 6.29 -13.97
CA ALA A 497 -12.88 5.82 -13.02
C ALA A 497 -12.88 4.29 -12.89
N PHE A 498 -14.04 3.66 -12.69
CA PHE A 498 -14.15 2.21 -12.76
C PHE A 498 -15.05 1.81 -13.93
N ASP A 499 -14.46 1.16 -14.93
CA ASP A 499 -15.15 0.55 -16.05
C ASP A 499 -15.16 -0.97 -15.88
N ILE A 500 -16.33 -1.50 -15.50
CA ILE A 500 -16.53 -2.93 -15.20
C ILE A 500 -17.39 -3.52 -16.31
N ALA A 501 -16.80 -4.34 -17.19
CA ALA A 501 -17.44 -4.76 -18.43
C ALA A 501 -17.47 -6.27 -18.61
N ASN A 502 -18.65 -6.86 -18.89
CA ASN A 502 -18.82 -8.30 -19.13
C ASN A 502 -18.19 -9.18 -18.04
N LEU A 503 -18.28 -8.72 -16.78
CA LEU A 503 -17.59 -9.35 -15.66
C LEU A 503 -18.16 -10.75 -15.37
N ILE A 504 -17.26 -11.72 -15.25
CA ILE A 504 -17.50 -13.05 -14.69
C ILE A 504 -16.68 -13.15 -13.41
N GLY A 505 -17.21 -12.68 -12.29
CA GLY A 505 -16.45 -12.62 -11.05
C GLY A 505 -16.89 -11.49 -10.13
N ARG A 506 -15.91 -10.86 -9.48
CA ARG A 506 -16.15 -9.91 -8.38
C ARG A 506 -15.31 -8.64 -8.51
N VAL A 507 -15.94 -7.49 -8.26
CA VAL A 507 -15.25 -6.23 -8.01
C VAL A 507 -15.69 -5.66 -6.67
N THR A 508 -14.74 -5.40 -5.78
CA THR A 508 -14.98 -4.85 -4.45
C THR A 508 -14.24 -3.52 -4.29
N ILE A 509 -14.95 -2.44 -3.96
CA ILE A 509 -14.41 -1.09 -3.75
C ILE A 509 -14.75 -0.71 -2.30
N LEU A 510 -13.74 -0.64 -1.44
CA LEU A 510 -13.89 -0.37 -0.01
C LEU A 510 -13.22 0.97 0.34
N THR A 511 -13.87 1.77 1.19
CA THR A 511 -13.23 2.92 1.87
C THR A 511 -12.44 3.82 0.93
N THR A 512 -12.95 3.95 -0.30
CA THR A 512 -12.23 4.61 -1.39
C THR A 512 -12.86 5.97 -1.66
N HIS A 513 -12.01 6.99 -1.75
CA HIS A 513 -12.38 8.34 -2.10
C HIS A 513 -12.22 8.56 -3.60
N ILE A 514 -13.32 8.67 -4.34
CA ILE A 514 -13.35 8.75 -5.82
C ILE A 514 -13.85 10.10 -6.33
N ASP A 515 -13.28 10.59 -7.43
CA ASP A 515 -13.78 11.78 -8.12
C ASP A 515 -14.87 11.48 -9.15
N ASP A 516 -14.74 10.36 -9.86
CA ASP A 516 -15.59 10.00 -10.99
C ASP A 516 -16.40 8.72 -10.71
N ARG A 517 -17.15 8.27 -11.72
CA ARG A 517 -18.15 7.22 -11.63
C ARG A 517 -17.56 5.81 -11.60
N VAL A 518 -18.34 4.90 -11.04
CA VAL A 518 -18.26 3.45 -11.18
C VAL A 518 -19.35 3.01 -12.14
N THR A 519 -18.98 2.42 -13.28
CA THR A 519 -19.92 1.93 -14.29
C THR A 519 -19.77 0.44 -14.51
N ILE A 520 -20.89 -0.28 -14.46
CA ILE A 520 -21.01 -1.69 -14.79
C ILE A 520 -21.78 -1.80 -16.10
N ARG A 521 -21.25 -2.51 -17.10
CA ARG A 521 -21.84 -2.59 -18.45
C ARG A 521 -21.66 -3.95 -19.12
N GLY A 522 -22.35 -4.15 -20.23
CA GLY A 522 -22.32 -5.42 -20.98
C GLY A 522 -23.18 -6.48 -20.30
N ASN A 523 -22.77 -7.74 -20.32
CA ASN A 523 -23.52 -8.82 -19.69
C ASN A 523 -23.23 -8.91 -18.18
N GLY A 524 -24.23 -8.62 -17.34
CA GLY A 524 -24.11 -8.62 -15.88
C GLY A 524 -24.49 -9.94 -15.20
N SER A 525 -24.96 -10.96 -15.92
CA SER A 525 -25.51 -12.20 -15.34
C SER A 525 -24.58 -12.96 -14.39
N ARG A 526 -23.27 -12.70 -14.46
CA ARG A 526 -22.23 -13.34 -13.61
C ARG A 526 -21.33 -12.31 -12.91
N ALA A 527 -21.76 -11.06 -12.89
CA ALA A 527 -21.03 -9.95 -12.29
C ALA A 527 -21.56 -9.69 -10.87
N ASN A 528 -20.65 -9.70 -9.90
CA ASN A 528 -20.90 -9.27 -8.54
C ASN A 528 -20.06 -8.03 -8.25
N VAL A 529 -20.68 -6.94 -7.80
CA VAL A 529 -19.99 -5.67 -7.55
C VAL A 529 -20.43 -5.10 -6.20
N LEU A 530 -19.47 -4.79 -5.33
CA LEU A 530 -19.72 -4.10 -4.07
C LEU A 530 -18.92 -2.80 -4.04
N ALA A 531 -19.60 -1.69 -3.81
CA ALA A 531 -18.98 -0.44 -3.39
C ALA A 531 -19.45 -0.14 -1.95
N MET A 532 -18.54 -0.22 -0.98
CA MET A 532 -18.88 -0.04 0.44
C MET A 532 -17.98 0.99 1.10
N GLY A 533 -18.58 1.96 1.79
CA GLY A 533 -17.82 3.01 2.45
C GLY A 533 -17.07 3.93 1.46
N VAL A 534 -17.59 4.09 0.26
CA VAL A 534 -17.03 5.01 -0.74
C VAL A 534 -17.37 6.44 -0.35
N PHE A 535 -16.42 7.36 -0.53
CA PHE A 535 -16.72 8.79 -0.55
C PHE A 535 -16.57 9.30 -1.98
N ALA A 536 -17.64 9.82 -2.58
CA ALA A 536 -17.62 10.37 -3.93
C ALA A 536 -17.58 11.91 -3.92
N GLU A 537 -16.68 12.53 -4.69
CA GLU A 537 -16.70 14.00 -4.87
C GLU A 537 -17.87 14.48 -5.75
N GLN A 538 -18.57 13.56 -6.42
CA GLN A 538 -19.81 13.86 -7.13
C GLN A 538 -20.92 14.25 -6.17
N LYS A 539 -21.70 15.29 -6.49
CA LYS A 539 -22.79 15.79 -5.62
C LYS A 539 -24.06 14.93 -5.65
N ALA A 540 -24.17 13.99 -6.58
CA ALA A 540 -25.35 13.16 -6.82
C ALA A 540 -25.03 11.67 -6.61
N SER A 541 -26.04 10.87 -6.26
CA SER A 541 -25.89 9.42 -6.06
C SER A 541 -25.64 8.64 -7.35
N SER A 542 -25.78 9.27 -8.52
CA SER A 542 -25.58 8.65 -9.83
C SER A 542 -24.10 8.36 -10.18
N TYR A 543 -23.21 8.29 -9.20
CA TYR A 543 -21.82 7.86 -9.43
C TYR A 543 -21.69 6.35 -9.52
N PHE A 544 -22.66 5.57 -9.02
CA PHE A 544 -22.67 4.11 -9.12
C PHE A 544 -23.73 3.70 -10.15
N LEU A 545 -23.31 3.18 -11.31
CA LEU A 545 -24.18 2.95 -12.46
C LEU A 545 -24.13 1.48 -12.90
N ASN A 546 -25.25 0.76 -12.72
CA ASN A 546 -25.42 -0.58 -13.26
C ASN A 546 -26.17 -0.54 -14.59
N ALA A 547 -25.43 -0.34 -15.68
CA ALA A 547 -25.93 -0.30 -17.05
C ALA A 547 -25.81 -1.66 -17.78
N ALA A 548 -25.56 -2.74 -17.05
CA ALA A 548 -25.46 -4.08 -17.62
C ALA A 548 -26.83 -4.64 -18.01
N SER A 549 -26.85 -5.51 -19.03
CA SER A 549 -28.04 -6.22 -19.51
C SER A 549 -27.73 -7.70 -19.77
N PRO A 550 -28.32 -8.64 -19.00
CA PRO A 550 -29.11 -8.39 -17.79
C PRO A 550 -28.29 -7.67 -16.71
N PRO A 551 -28.94 -7.00 -15.73
CA PRO A 551 -28.24 -6.28 -14.66
C PRO A 551 -27.29 -7.17 -13.86
N ALA A 552 -26.18 -6.59 -13.38
CA ALA A 552 -25.29 -7.24 -12.43
C ALA A 552 -25.89 -7.32 -11.02
N HIS A 553 -25.41 -8.24 -10.17
CA HIS A 553 -25.65 -8.16 -8.74
C HIS A 553 -24.71 -7.09 -8.16
N ALA A 554 -25.24 -5.88 -7.97
CA ALA A 554 -24.45 -4.70 -7.63
C ALA A 554 -25.02 -4.03 -6.38
N VAL A 555 -24.15 -3.73 -5.41
CA VAL A 555 -24.53 -3.12 -4.13
C VAL A 555 -23.66 -1.90 -3.85
N LEU A 556 -24.30 -0.78 -3.50
CA LEU A 556 -23.69 0.39 -2.90
C LEU A 556 -24.15 0.47 -1.43
N ALA A 557 -23.21 0.41 -0.49
CA ALA A 557 -23.52 0.29 0.93
C ALA A 557 -22.72 1.26 1.79
N ASN A 558 -23.40 1.95 2.71
CA ASN A 558 -22.79 2.78 3.75
C ASN A 558 -21.79 3.83 3.19
N SER A 559 -22.09 4.35 1.99
CA SER A 559 -21.25 5.30 1.25
C SER A 559 -21.75 6.73 1.39
N ARG A 560 -20.89 7.71 1.09
CA ARG A 560 -21.16 9.15 1.20
C ARG A 560 -20.77 9.87 -0.09
N GLN A 561 -21.29 11.07 -0.26
CA GLN A 561 -20.98 11.92 -1.40
C GLN A 561 -20.84 13.39 -0.98
N LEU A 562 -20.22 14.21 -1.84
CA LEU A 562 -20.08 15.65 -1.60
C LEU A 562 -21.47 16.27 -1.35
N ALA A 563 -21.60 16.98 -0.23
CA ALA A 563 -22.86 17.61 0.12
C ALA A 563 -23.16 18.82 -0.77
N THR A 564 -24.45 19.10 -0.95
CA THR A 564 -24.94 20.33 -1.56
C THR A 564 -25.27 21.43 -0.53
N VAL A 565 -25.33 21.06 0.76
CA VAL A 565 -25.70 21.95 1.86
C VAL A 565 -24.47 22.70 2.38
N TRP A 566 -24.61 24.02 2.56
CA TRP A 566 -23.53 24.85 3.09
C TRP A 566 -23.12 24.43 4.50
N GLY A 567 -21.82 24.49 4.80
CA GLY A 567 -21.31 24.14 6.13
C GLY A 567 -21.42 22.64 6.45
N ASN A 568 -21.52 21.77 5.45
CA ASN A 568 -21.37 20.33 5.58
C ASN A 568 -20.56 19.82 4.38
N ARG A 569 -19.54 18.97 4.57
CA ARG A 569 -18.70 18.50 3.46
C ARG A 569 -19.29 17.28 2.77
N SER A 570 -19.96 16.39 3.50
CA SER A 570 -20.53 15.18 2.93
C SER A 570 -21.93 14.87 3.44
N THR A 571 -22.70 14.18 2.62
CA THR A 571 -23.99 13.60 3.00
C THR A 571 -23.97 12.10 2.72
N ALA A 572 -24.75 11.34 3.48
CA ALA A 572 -24.99 9.93 3.19
C ALA A 572 -25.51 9.76 1.76
N THR A 573 -24.89 8.86 1.00
CA THR A 573 -25.47 8.33 -0.23
C THR A 573 -26.46 7.24 0.14
N LYS A 574 -27.64 7.27 -0.47
CA LYS A 574 -28.64 6.22 -0.30
C LYS A 574 -28.03 4.89 -0.76
N ASP A 575 -28.24 3.84 0.03
CA ASP A 575 -27.82 2.50 -0.36
C ASP A 575 -28.59 2.03 -1.60
N GLU A 576 -27.91 1.32 -2.50
CA GLU A 576 -28.46 0.79 -3.76
C GLU A 576 -28.18 -0.72 -3.86
N GLY A 577 -29.12 -1.47 -4.42
CA GLY A 577 -29.08 -2.94 -4.41
C GLY A 577 -29.58 -3.54 -3.09
N GLU A 578 -29.56 -4.87 -3.01
CA GLU A 578 -29.97 -5.61 -1.81
C GLU A 578 -28.80 -5.71 -0.81
N ILE A 579 -28.98 -5.17 0.39
CA ILE A 579 -28.01 -5.30 1.48
C ILE A 579 -28.14 -6.69 2.10
N ASP A 580 -27.48 -7.68 1.50
CA ASP A 580 -27.37 -9.05 2.01
C ASP A 580 -26.03 -9.26 2.75
N PRO A 581 -26.05 -9.62 4.05
CA PRO A 581 -24.84 -9.92 4.81
C PRO A 581 -23.98 -11.03 4.17
N VAL A 582 -24.60 -12.07 3.57
CA VAL A 582 -23.87 -13.19 2.97
C VAL A 582 -23.11 -12.72 1.72
N PHE A 583 -23.77 -11.94 0.87
CA PHE A 583 -23.14 -11.29 -0.26
C PHE A 583 -21.97 -10.39 0.18
N ILE A 584 -22.18 -9.50 1.15
CA ILE A 584 -21.14 -8.58 1.64
C ILE A 584 -19.95 -9.37 2.21
N GLU A 585 -20.19 -10.41 3.01
CA GLU A 585 -19.11 -11.26 3.53
C GLU A 585 -18.31 -11.96 2.44
N ASP A 586 -18.96 -12.44 1.35
CA ASP A 586 -18.25 -13.03 0.21
C ASP A 586 -17.47 -11.96 -0.58
N MET A 587 -18.02 -10.77 -0.79
CA MET A 587 -17.32 -9.68 -1.48
C MET A 587 -16.09 -9.18 -0.70
N LEU A 588 -16.13 -9.24 0.64
CA LEU A 588 -15.01 -8.90 1.52
C LEU A 588 -13.96 -10.01 1.66
N ASN A 589 -14.25 -11.22 1.20
CA ASN A 589 -13.41 -12.39 1.43
C ASN A 589 -11.95 -12.17 1.00
N GLN A 590 -11.71 -11.51 -0.14
CA GLN A 590 -10.36 -11.19 -0.60
C GLN A 590 -9.63 -10.28 0.39
N ALA A 591 -10.25 -9.15 0.76
CA ALA A 591 -9.69 -8.19 1.72
C ALA A 591 -9.47 -8.84 3.11
N ARG A 592 -10.34 -9.73 3.56
CA ARG A 592 -10.21 -10.36 4.88
C ARG A 592 -9.06 -11.38 4.93
N ARG A 593 -8.83 -12.12 3.85
CA ARG A 593 -7.84 -13.21 3.80
C ARG A 593 -6.44 -12.78 3.37
N GLU A 594 -6.34 -11.87 2.41
CA GLU A 594 -5.05 -11.48 1.85
C GLU A 594 -4.37 -10.39 2.67
N ARG A 595 -3.20 -10.71 3.22
CA ARG A 595 -2.47 -9.82 4.14
C ARG A 595 -1.00 -9.77 3.76
N ALA A 596 -0.41 -8.59 3.91
CA ALA A 596 1.04 -8.45 3.87
C ALA A 596 1.65 -9.17 5.07
N GLY A 597 2.70 -9.92 4.83
CA GLY A 597 3.44 -10.63 5.87
C GLY A 597 4.95 -10.55 5.62
N PRO A 598 5.78 -10.80 6.65
CA PRO A 598 7.22 -10.81 6.49
C PRO A 598 7.67 -11.85 5.45
N LEU A 599 8.74 -11.53 4.72
CA LEU A 599 9.31 -12.47 3.77
C LEU A 599 9.91 -13.69 4.46
N SER A 600 9.37 -14.86 4.15
CA SER A 600 9.97 -16.16 4.45
C SER A 600 10.81 -16.68 3.27
N ALA A 601 11.68 -17.65 3.54
CA ALA A 601 12.34 -18.43 2.49
C ALA A 601 11.31 -19.36 1.83
N LEU A 602 11.38 -19.47 0.51
CA LEU A 602 10.60 -20.44 -0.27
C LEU A 602 11.43 -21.69 -0.58
N SER A 603 10.76 -22.79 -0.92
CA SER A 603 11.40 -24.05 -1.30
C SER A 603 12.39 -23.89 -2.46
N ALA A 604 13.29 -24.87 -2.62
CA ALA A 604 14.10 -25.01 -3.82
C ALA A 604 13.21 -25.28 -5.04
N GLY A 605 13.67 -24.91 -6.24
CA GLY A 605 12.98 -25.19 -7.50
C GLY A 605 11.79 -24.30 -7.85
N VAL A 606 11.44 -23.33 -6.99
CA VAL A 606 10.39 -22.32 -7.28
C VAL A 606 10.99 -20.91 -7.38
N THR A 607 10.31 -20.01 -8.09
CA THR A 607 10.75 -18.62 -8.18
C THR A 607 10.52 -17.85 -6.86
N ASP A 608 11.50 -17.05 -6.45
CA ASP A 608 11.42 -16.06 -5.37
C ASP A 608 12.30 -14.86 -5.75
N VAL A 609 11.95 -14.20 -6.85
CA VAL A 609 12.65 -12.99 -7.32
C VAL A 609 12.22 -11.82 -6.46
N ARG A 610 13.20 -11.02 -6.02
CA ARG A 610 12.96 -9.89 -5.11
C ARG A 610 13.56 -8.61 -5.67
N MET A 611 12.82 -7.52 -5.61
CA MET A 611 13.24 -6.19 -6.03
C MET A 611 13.10 -5.25 -4.84
N PHE A 612 14.16 -4.53 -4.49
CA PHE A 612 14.15 -3.56 -3.40
C PHE A 612 14.64 -2.23 -3.94
N ARG A 613 13.75 -1.23 -4.03
CA ARG A 613 14.11 0.11 -4.53
C ARG A 613 14.77 0.01 -5.91
N VAL A 614 14.02 -0.57 -6.84
CA VAL A 614 14.40 -0.69 -8.24
C VAL A 614 13.53 0.27 -9.03
N TRP A 615 14.17 1.20 -9.74
CA TRP A 615 13.48 2.10 -10.66
C TRP A 615 13.54 1.49 -12.06
N VAL A 616 12.41 1.42 -12.74
CA VAL A 616 12.36 1.02 -14.14
C VAL A 616 11.59 2.07 -14.90
N ALA A 617 12.20 2.63 -15.94
CA ALA A 617 11.62 3.74 -16.66
C ALA A 617 11.78 3.62 -18.16
N ASN A 618 10.91 4.34 -18.88
CA ASN A 618 10.96 4.49 -20.33
C ASN A 618 10.97 3.14 -21.08
N GLY A 619 10.43 2.07 -20.50
CA GLY A 619 10.29 0.80 -21.19
C GLY A 619 9.16 0.84 -22.22
N LEU A 620 9.18 -0.07 -23.20
CA LEU A 620 7.95 -0.47 -23.87
C LEU A 620 7.00 -1.06 -22.83
N ASN A 621 7.50 -2.05 -22.10
CA ASN A 621 6.97 -2.46 -20.81
C ASN A 621 8.10 -2.27 -19.80
N ASP A 622 7.84 -1.68 -18.64
CA ASP A 622 8.90 -1.52 -17.63
C ASP A 622 9.25 -2.88 -17.05
N VAL A 623 8.27 -3.62 -16.50
CA VAL A 623 8.46 -4.96 -15.94
C VAL A 623 7.46 -5.94 -16.55
N ILE A 624 7.95 -7.09 -17.02
CA ILE A 624 7.14 -8.21 -17.51
C ILE A 624 7.42 -9.45 -16.64
N LEU A 625 6.37 -10.10 -16.15
CA LEU A 625 6.41 -11.39 -15.46
C LEU A 625 5.62 -12.41 -16.28
N LYS A 626 6.24 -13.53 -16.68
CA LYS A 626 5.58 -14.58 -17.48
C LYS A 626 6.17 -15.97 -17.30
#